data_AF-A0A5E4QMW4-F1
#
_entry.id   AF-A0A5E4QMW4-F1
#
_cell.length_a   1.000
_cell.length_b   1.000
_cell.length_c   1.000
_cell.angle_alpha   90.00
_cell.angle_beta   90.00
_cell.angle_gamma   90.00
#
_symmetry.space_group_name_H-M   'P 1'
#
loop_
_entity.id
_entity.type
_entity.pdbx_description
1 polymer ?
#
loop_
_entity_poly.entity_id
_entity_poly.type
_entity_poly.pdbx_seq_one_letter_code
_entity_poly.pdbx_strand_id
1 'polypeptide(L)' 'MPWGRGEGGGGCQLMFLLEPPPRLSFSNSSGTRVTCAAHGSPPPTITWLTEDGLPVTDVPEKLTKN' A
#
# COMPACT_ATOMS: atom_id res chain seq x y z
N MET A 1 13.71 -6.13 46.96
CA MET A 1 13.75 -7.11 45.87
C MET A 1 12.92 -6.53 44.73
N PRO A 2 13.51 -5.75 43.80
CA PRO A 2 12.75 -5.21 42.69
C PRO A 2 12.63 -6.26 41.60
N TRP A 3 11.40 -6.52 41.17
CA TRP A 3 11.10 -7.37 40.03
C TRP A 3 11.82 -6.85 38.79
N GLY A 4 12.73 -7.65 38.24
CA GLY A 4 13.10 -7.54 36.84
C GLY A 4 11.88 -7.89 35.98
N ARG A 5 11.43 -6.97 35.15
CA ARG A 5 10.49 -7.24 34.08
C ARG A 5 10.99 -6.53 32.84
N GLY A 6 11.44 -7.31 31.86
CA GLY A 6 11.89 -6.79 30.58
C GLY A 6 10.78 -5.97 29.92
N GLU A 7 11.11 -4.73 29.60
CA GLU A 7 10.36 -3.93 28.63
C GLU A 7 10.64 -4.48 27.23
N GLY A 8 9.95 -5.55 26.87
CA GLY A 8 9.66 -5.80 25.47
C GLY A 8 8.63 -4.77 25.01
N GLY A 9 9.10 -3.64 24.48
CA GLY A 9 8.26 -2.63 23.85
C GLY A 9 7.47 -3.22 22.68
N GLY A 10 6.25 -3.67 22.95
CA GLY A 10 5.28 -4.07 21.93
C GLY A 10 4.80 -2.83 21.18
N GLY A 11 5.55 -2.44 20.15
CA GLY A 11 5.32 -1.20 19.41
C GLY A 11 4.15 -1.30 18.44
N CYS A 12 3.30 -0.26 18.43
CA CYS A 12 2.38 0.07 17.34
C CYS A 12 3.14 0.52 16.08
N GLN A 13 4.03 -0.34 15.56
CA GLN A 13 4.95 0.05 14.49
C GLN A 13 4.31 -0.22 13.13
N LEU A 14 4.04 0.84 12.36
CA LEU A 14 3.76 0.72 10.93
C LEU A 14 5.06 0.58 10.16
N MET A 15 5.11 -0.38 9.25
CA MET A 15 6.28 -0.67 8.43
C MET A 15 5.87 -1.22 7.07
N PHE A 16 6.57 -0.77 6.02
CA PHE A 16 6.41 -1.33 4.68
C PHE A 16 7.17 -2.66 4.60
N LEU A 17 6.47 -3.69 4.15
CA LEU A 17 7.06 -4.98 3.79
C LEU A 17 7.46 -5.00 2.32
N LEU A 18 6.68 -4.32 1.47
CA LEU A 18 6.94 -4.18 0.05
C LEU A 18 6.52 -2.78 -0.39
N GLU A 19 7.50 -2.00 -0.84
CA GLU A 19 7.29 -0.66 -1.38
C GLU A 19 7.09 -0.72 -2.90
N PRO A 20 6.14 0.06 -3.44
CA PRO A 20 5.98 0.19 -4.87
C PRO A 20 7.18 0.93 -5.50
N PRO A 21 7.57 0.58 -6.74
CA PRO A 21 8.63 1.29 -7.44
C PRO A 21 8.29 2.79 -7.62
N PRO A 22 9.27 3.70 -7.47
CA PRO A 22 9.03 5.15 -7.61
C PRO A 22 8.70 5.56 -9.05
N ARG A 23 9.06 4.72 -10.02
CA ARG A 23 8.74 4.88 -11.44
C ARG A 23 8.45 3.52 -12.02
N LEU A 24 7.44 3.47 -12.88
CA LEU A 24 7.04 2.26 -13.57
C LEU A 24 6.80 2.58 -15.04
N SER A 25 7.39 1.78 -15.92
CA SER A 25 7.16 1.85 -17.37
C SER A 25 6.36 0.63 -17.80
N PHE A 26 5.26 0.84 -18.53
CA PHE A 26 4.37 -0.23 -19.00
C PHE A 26 3.92 0.01 -20.44
N SER A 27 3.60 -1.07 -21.15
CA SER A 27 3.02 -1.00 -22.49
C SER A 27 1.49 -0.96 -22.42
N ASN A 28 0.84 -0.30 -23.38
CA ASN A 28 -0.62 -0.26 -23.46
C ASN A 28 -1.21 -1.67 -23.68
N SER A 29 -0.49 -2.54 -24.39
CA SER A 29 -0.95 -3.90 -24.72
C SER A 29 -0.77 -4.92 -23.60
N SER A 30 0.23 -4.77 -22.74
CA SER A 30 0.54 -5.75 -21.67
C SER A 30 0.16 -5.25 -20.28
N GLY A 31 0.09 -3.93 -20.08
CA GLY A 31 -0.18 -3.33 -18.77
C GLY A 31 0.90 -3.64 -17.73
N THR A 32 0.56 -3.44 -16.47
CA THR A 32 1.44 -3.72 -15.33
C THR A 32 0.65 -3.84 -14.02
N ARG A 33 1.32 -4.25 -12.95
CA ARG A 33 0.79 -4.26 -11.59
C ARG A 33 1.73 -3.53 -10.64
N VAL A 34 1.18 -2.60 -9.87
CA VAL A 34 1.87 -1.97 -8.74
C VAL A 34 1.50 -2.73 -7.47
N THR A 35 2.49 -3.17 -6.69
CA THR A 35 2.28 -3.93 -5.46
C THR A 35 2.76 -3.15 -4.24
N CYS A 36 1.97 -3.16 -3.16
CA CYS A 36 2.32 -2.58 -1.87
C CYS A 36 1.89 -3.53 -0.76
N ALA A 37 2.73 -3.72 0.26
CA ALA A 37 2.40 -4.48 1.46
C ALA A 37 2.96 -3.77 2.70
N ALA A 38 2.16 -3.71 3.75
CA ALA A 38 2.53 -3.09 5.02
C ALA A 38 2.09 -3.95 6.20
N HIS A 39 2.79 -3.82 7.32
CA HIS A 39 2.47 -4.46 8.59
C HIS A 39 2.39 -3.42 9.70
N GLY A 40 1.57 -3.70 10.70
CA GLY A 40 1.46 -2.90 11.90
C GLY A 40 0.47 -3.48 12.89
N SER A 41 0.49 -2.93 14.10
CA SER A 41 -0.48 -3.24 15.16
C SER A 41 -1.10 -1.93 15.63
N PRO A 42 -2.40 -1.67 15.34
CA PRO A 42 -3.33 -2.52 14.57
C PRO A 42 -2.95 -2.69 13.10
N PRO A 43 -3.47 -3.73 12.39
CA PRO A 43 -3.19 -3.94 10.97
C PRO A 43 -3.49 -2.69 10.13
N PRO A 44 -2.57 -2.27 9.24
CA PRO A 44 -2.74 -1.06 8.46
C PRO A 44 -3.72 -1.26 7.31
N THR A 45 -4.42 -0.18 6.96
CA THR A 45 -5.21 -0.09 5.72
C THR A 45 -4.35 0.51 4.61
N ILE A 46 -4.33 -0.13 3.43
CA ILE A 46 -3.60 0.36 2.26
C ILE A 46 -4.58 1.05 1.31
N THR A 47 -4.32 2.31 0.97
CA THR A 47 -5.12 3.13 0.05
C THR A 47 -4.23 3.69 -1.06
N TRP A 48 -4.75 3.69 -2.29
CA TRP A 48 -4.09 4.26 -3.46
C TRP A 48 -4.72 5.61 -3.81
N LEU A 49 -3.88 6.63 -3.98
CA LEU A 49 -4.31 7.99 -4.30
C LEU A 49 -3.71 8.44 -5.64
N THR A 50 -4.43 9.29 -6.38
CA THR A 50 -3.92 10.03 -7.53
C THR A 50 -2.99 11.15 -7.06
N GLU A 51 -2.31 11.81 -8.00
CA GLU A 51 -1.47 12.99 -7.69
C GLU A 51 -2.26 14.10 -6.98
N ASP A 52 -3.55 14.22 -7.30
CA ASP A 52 -4.48 15.18 -6.67
C ASP A 52 -4.95 14.75 -5.27
N GLY A 53 -4.51 13.59 -4.76
CA GLY A 53 -4.90 13.05 -3.46
C GLY A 53 -6.28 12.38 -3.45
N LEU A 54 -6.88 12.11 -4.61
CA LEU A 54 -8.17 11.43 -4.74
C LEU A 54 -8.00 9.91 -4.76
N PRO A 55 -8.95 9.12 -4.26
CA PRO A 55 -8.86 7.67 -4.34
C PRO A 55 -8.82 7.21 -5.80
N VAL A 56 -7.86 6.32 -6.11
CA VAL A 56 -7.79 5.68 -7.43
C VAL A 56 -9.06 4.87 -7.66
N THR A 57 -9.74 5.15 -8.76
CA THR A 57 -10.91 4.41 -9.22
C THR A 57 -10.55 3.52 -10.40
N ASP A 58 -11.41 2.56 -10.72
CA ASP A 58 -11.31 1.81 -11.96
C ASP A 58 -11.35 2.76 -13.17
N VAL A 59 -10.59 2.39 -14.20
CA VAL A 59 -10.65 3.10 -15.48
C VAL A 59 -12.03 2.84 -16.07
N PRO A 60 -12.81 3.88 -16.41
CA PRO A 60 -14.07 3.68 -17.10
C PRO A 60 -13.78 2.93 -18.40
N GLU A 61 -14.33 1.72 -18.54
CA GLU A 61 -14.29 1.01 -19.80
C GLU A 61 -14.85 1.97 -20.85
N LYS A 62 -14.09 2.22 -21.93
CA LYS A 62 -14.68 2.90 -23.08
C LYS A 62 -15.81 1.98 -23.55
N LEU A 63 -17.04 2.37 -23.25
CA LEU A 63 -18.25 1.84 -23.85
C LEU A 63 -18.15 2.06 -25.36
N THR A 64 -17.49 1.14 -26.08
CA THR A 64 -17.67 1.01 -27.52
C THR A 64 -19.04 0.38 -27.72
N LYS A 65 -20.04 1.26 -27.70
CA LYS A 65 -21.40 1.05 -28.17
C LYS A 65 -21.36 0.26 -29.50
N ASN A 66 -21.88 -0.97 -29.48
CA ASN A 66 -22.45 -1.60 -30.68
C ASN A 66 -23.97 -1.44 -30.63
#